data_AF-A0A498ATD6-F1
#
_entry.id   AF-A0A498ATD6-F1
#
_cell.length_a   1.000
_cell.length_b   1.000
_cell.length_c   1.000
_cell.angle_alpha   90.00
_cell.angle_beta   90.00
_cell.angle_gamma   90.00
#
_symmetry.space_group_name_H-M   'P 1'
#
loop_
_entity.id
_entity.type
_entity.pdbx_description
1 polymer ?
#
loop_
_entity_poly.entity_id
_entity_poly.type
_entity_poly.pdbx_seq_one_letter_code
_entity_poly.pdbx_strand_id
1 'polypeptide(L)'
;MSEEMYSVEQVAERLGLHVRTVRGYIRAGRLRAVRIGKQYRIARADLDALTGRPAPARPAGGAAVEVSSIVQIDGVDRAAADRLATLVLAAANSTHHHPAHPLRIQTVHDEERNRMKIVILGGASATADVLHLVDAVLDGDNGLLTGEAGDA
;
A
#
# COMPACT_ATOMS: atom_id res chain seq x y z
N MET A 1 18.39 1.72 15.33
CA MET A 1 18.13 2.14 16.72
C MET A 1 18.10 0.89 17.57
N SER A 2 18.83 0.86 18.68
CA SER A 2 19.06 -0.32 19.52
C SER A 2 17.73 -0.85 20.09
N GLU A 3 17.40 -2.12 19.85
CA GLU A 3 16.21 -2.75 20.44
C GLU A 3 16.41 -2.85 21.96
N GLU A 4 15.63 -2.08 22.71
CA GLU A 4 15.65 -2.11 24.18
C GLU A 4 15.07 -3.45 24.67
N MET A 5 15.92 -4.22 25.37
CA MET A 5 15.64 -5.59 25.81
C MET A 5 15.49 -5.64 27.33
N TYR A 6 14.37 -6.17 27.80
CA TYR A 6 14.06 -6.31 29.23
C TYR A 6 14.29 -7.73 29.74
N SER A 7 14.68 -7.86 31.01
CA SER A 7 14.63 -9.13 31.72
C SER A 7 13.20 -9.44 32.19
N VAL A 8 12.97 -10.69 32.61
CA VAL A 8 11.67 -11.11 33.16
C VAL A 8 11.33 -10.33 34.43
N GLU A 9 12.34 -10.05 35.25
CA GLU A 9 12.22 -9.29 36.50
C GLU A 9 11.83 -7.84 36.22
N GLN A 10 12.45 -7.20 35.22
CA GLN A 10 12.10 -5.83 34.82
C GLN A 10 10.69 -5.73 34.26
N VAL A 11 10.23 -6.75 33.52
CA VAL A 11 8.85 -6.81 33.03
C VAL A 11 7.87 -7.01 34.18
N ALA A 12 8.21 -7.88 35.14
CA ALA A 12 7.40 -8.12 36.33
C ALA A 12 7.19 -6.84 37.15
N GLU A 13 8.27 -6.09 37.38
CA GLU A 13 8.25 -4.79 38.08
C GLU A 13 7.39 -3.76 37.34
N ARG A 14 7.57 -3.61 36.02
CA ARG A 14 6.81 -2.66 35.20
C ARG A 14 5.31 -2.93 35.15
N LEU A 15 4.92 -4.21 35.17
CA LEU A 15 3.52 -4.61 35.11
C LEU A 15 2.88 -4.80 36.50
N GLY A 16 3.66 -4.65 37.59
CA GLY A 16 3.20 -4.98 38.94
C GLY A 16 2.82 -6.45 39.11
N LEU A 17 3.41 -7.35 38.31
CA LEU A 17 3.12 -8.78 38.31
C LEU A 17 4.23 -9.56 38.99
N HIS A 18 3.91 -10.74 39.50
CA HIS A 18 4.92 -11.66 40.01
C HIS A 18 5.73 -12.29 38.86
N VAL A 19 7.05 -12.47 39.03
CA VAL A 19 7.95 -13.09 38.03
C VAL A 19 7.43 -14.44 37.53
N ARG A 20 6.79 -15.23 38.42
CA ARG A 20 6.15 -16.51 38.08
C ARG A 20 5.05 -16.36 37.01
N THR A 21 4.25 -15.30 37.10
CA THR A 21 3.16 -15.01 36.14
C THR A 21 3.74 -14.64 34.77
N VAL A 22 4.79 -13.82 34.75
CA VAL A 22 5.49 -13.46 33.50
C VAL A 22 6.10 -14.71 32.84
N ARG A 23 6.74 -15.59 33.62
CA ARG A 23 7.23 -16.90 33.12
C ARG A 23 6.09 -17.78 32.62
N GLY A 24 4.93 -17.73 33.26
CA GLY A 24 3.71 -18.39 32.82
C GLY A 24 3.24 -17.90 31.46
N TYR A 25 3.25 -16.59 31.22
CA TYR A 25 2.89 -15.99 29.93
C TYR A 25 3.86 -16.37 28.81
N ILE A 26 5.17 -16.42 29.09
CA ILE A 26 6.17 -16.90 28.12
C ILE A 26 5.90 -18.36 27.77
N ARG A 27 5.68 -19.22 28.78
CA ARG A 27 5.41 -20.66 28.56
C ARG A 27 4.10 -20.90 27.82
N ALA A 28 3.07 -20.08 28.06
CA ALA A 28 1.78 -20.14 27.38
C ALA A 28 1.77 -19.47 26.00
N GLY A 29 2.90 -18.91 25.54
CA GLY A 29 3.00 -18.20 24.26
C GLY A 29 2.31 -16.83 24.22
N ARG A 30 1.83 -16.33 25.37
CA ARG A 30 1.15 -15.01 25.47
C ARG A 30 2.12 -13.83 25.47
N LEU A 31 3.38 -14.07 25.81
CA LEU A 31 4.45 -13.06 25.77
C LEU A 31 5.66 -13.64 25.04
N ARG A 32 6.06 -13.00 23.94
CA ARG A 32 7.25 -13.41 23.19
C ARG A 32 8.51 -13.02 23.95
N ALA A 33 9.45 -13.95 24.04
CA ALA A 33 10.74 -13.76 24.67
C ALA A 33 11.81 -14.55 23.91
N VAL A 34 12.99 -13.95 23.76
CA VAL A 34 14.18 -14.60 23.20
C VAL A 34 15.05 -15.11 24.35
N ARG A 35 15.61 -16.30 24.20
CA ARG A 35 16.56 -16.84 25.18
C ARG A 35 17.97 -16.43 24.79
N ILE A 36 18.59 -15.59 25.61
CA ILE A 36 19.99 -15.19 25.47
C ILE A 36 20.77 -15.85 26.60
N GLY A 37 21.51 -16.91 26.26
CA GLY A 37 22.18 -17.78 27.24
C GLY A 37 21.20 -18.49 28.17
N LYS A 38 21.30 -18.22 29.48
CA LYS A 38 20.43 -18.82 30.52
C LYS A 38 19.22 -17.95 30.88
N GLN A 39 19.07 -16.77 30.26
CA GLN A 39 18.05 -15.81 30.64
C GLN A 39 17.09 -15.54 29.48
N TYR A 40 15.83 -15.27 29.82
CA TYR A 40 14.89 -14.71 28.86
C TYR A 40 15.12 -13.21 28.75
N ARG A 41 14.95 -12.72 27.52
CA ARG A 41 14.94 -11.30 27.16
C ARG A 41 13.69 -11.00 26.36
N ILE A 42 13.03 -9.91 26.70
CA ILE A 42 11.73 -9.51 26.16
C ILE A 42 11.94 -8.16 25.49
N ALA A 43 11.66 -8.07 24.19
CA ALA A 43 11.75 -6.80 23.49
C ALA A 43 10.64 -5.86 23.98
N ARG A 44 10.91 -4.55 24.03
CA ARG A 44 9.91 -3.53 24.38
C ARG A 44 8.62 -3.65 23.56
N ALA A 45 8.73 -3.90 22.26
CA ALA A 45 7.58 -4.07 21.37
C ALA A 45 6.68 -5.26 21.75
N ASP A 46 7.26 -6.36 22.25
CA ASP A 46 6.50 -7.54 22.68
C ASP A 46 5.81 -7.32 24.03
N LEU A 47 6.42 -6.52 24.91
CA LEU A 47 5.79 -6.07 26.15
C LEU A 47 4.61 -5.13 25.87
N ASP A 48 4.81 -4.15 24.99
CA ASP A 48 3.75 -3.22 24.57
C ASP A 48 2.55 -3.99 23.97
N ALA A 49 2.81 -4.98 23.12
CA ALA A 49 1.78 -5.86 22.56
C ALA A 49 0.98 -6.63 23.63
N LEU A 50 1.64 -7.13 24.69
CA LEU A 50 0.97 -7.81 25.80
C LEU A 50 0.00 -6.89 26.57
N THR A 51 0.36 -5.62 26.71
CA THR A 51 -0.44 -4.63 27.48
C THR A 51 -1.61 -4.02 26.69
N GLY A 52 -1.86 -4.51 25.48
CA GLY A 52 -2.94 -3.99 24.64
C GLY A 52 -2.61 -2.66 23.97
N ARG A 53 -1.35 -2.20 24.02
CA ARG A 53 -0.87 -1.18 23.09
C ARG A 53 -0.58 -1.93 21.79
N PRO A 54 -1.36 -1.73 20.71
CA PRO A 54 -1.13 -2.48 19.49
C PRO A 54 0.25 -2.08 18.97
N ALA A 55 1.24 -2.96 19.15
CA ALA A 55 2.41 -2.94 18.30
C ALA A 55 1.88 -3.07 16.86
N PRO A 56 2.40 -2.29 15.89
CA PRO A 56 2.03 -2.50 14.51
C PRO A 56 2.24 -3.97 14.22
N ALA A 57 1.18 -4.67 13.84
CA ALA A 57 1.26 -6.06 13.46
C ALA A 57 2.43 -6.16 12.50
N ARG A 58 3.50 -6.88 12.88
CA ARG A 58 4.59 -7.15 11.95
C ARG A 58 3.91 -7.81 10.77
N PRO A 59 3.86 -7.19 9.57
CA PRO A 59 3.07 -7.73 8.50
C PRO A 59 3.61 -9.12 8.22
N ALA A 60 2.80 -10.14 8.52
CA ALA A 60 2.99 -11.45 7.95
C ALA A 60 2.51 -11.33 6.50
N GLY A 61 3.38 -10.86 5.62
CA GLY A 61 3.07 -10.55 4.24
C GLY A 61 4.29 -9.91 3.60
N GLY A 62 4.56 -10.24 2.34
CA GLY A 62 5.76 -9.80 1.60
C GLY A 62 5.98 -8.29 1.60
N ALA A 63 7.12 -7.86 1.03
CA ALA A 63 7.45 -6.44 0.92
C ALA A 63 6.24 -5.63 0.43
N ALA A 64 5.81 -4.64 1.22
CA ALA A 64 4.78 -3.70 0.80
C ALA A 64 5.36 -2.82 -0.31
N VAL A 65 4.89 -3.04 -1.54
CA VAL A 65 5.34 -2.28 -2.71
C VAL A 65 4.30 -1.22 -3.03
N GLU A 66 4.72 0.04 -2.92
CA GLU A 66 3.96 1.20 -3.38
C GLU A 66 4.59 1.77 -4.64
N VAL A 67 3.76 2.28 -5.53
CA VAL A 67 4.15 2.89 -6.80
C VAL A 67 3.57 4.29 -6.86
N SER A 68 4.43 5.23 -7.27
CA SER A 68 4.05 6.56 -7.72
C SER A 68 4.49 6.69 -9.17
N SER A 69 3.53 6.84 -10.08
CA SER A 69 3.82 6.95 -11.51
C SER A 69 3.15 8.19 -12.09
N ILE A 70 3.89 8.87 -12.97
CA ILE A 70 3.41 9.98 -13.78
C ILE A 70 3.47 9.53 -15.23
N VAL A 71 2.31 9.44 -15.87
CA VAL A 71 2.17 9.14 -17.30
C VAL A 71 1.91 10.45 -18.03
N GLN A 72 2.66 10.71 -19.09
CA GLN A 72 2.44 11.85 -19.99
C GLN A 72 2.11 11.31 -21.38
N ILE A 73 1.03 11.82 -21.96
CA ILE A 73 0.53 11.45 -23.27
C ILE A 73 0.39 12.74 -24.07
N ASP A 74 1.11 12.83 -25.19
CA ASP A 74 1.03 13.95 -26.13
C ASP A 74 0.04 13.60 -27.26
N GLY A 75 -0.53 14.61 -27.93
CA GLY A 75 -1.50 14.41 -29.01
C GLY A 75 -2.92 14.03 -28.55
N VAL A 76 -3.26 14.25 -27.27
CA VAL A 76 -4.57 13.93 -26.70
C VAL A 76 -5.52 15.12 -26.92
N ASP A 77 -6.53 14.94 -27.76
CA ASP A 77 -7.62 15.91 -27.90
C ASP A 77 -8.63 15.84 -26.74
N ARG A 78 -9.60 16.76 -26.71
CA ARG A 78 -10.64 16.82 -25.67
C ARG A 78 -11.41 15.50 -25.51
N ALA A 79 -11.81 14.89 -26.62
CA ALA A 79 -12.63 13.68 -26.61
C ALA A 79 -11.84 12.45 -26.14
N ALA A 80 -10.57 12.35 -26.51
CA ALA A 80 -9.64 11.35 -26.01
C ALA A 80 -9.38 11.56 -24.51
N ALA A 81 -9.18 12.80 -24.06
CA ALA A 81 -8.96 13.11 -22.65
C ALA A 81 -10.14 12.72 -21.76
N ASP A 82 -11.38 13.05 -22.16
CA ASP A 82 -12.59 12.69 -21.42
C ASP A 82 -12.76 11.16 -21.29
N ARG A 83 -12.42 10.43 -22.36
CA ARG A 83 -12.46 8.96 -22.37
C ARG A 83 -11.39 8.34 -21.50
N LEU A 84 -10.15 8.83 -21.59
CA LEU A 84 -9.05 8.38 -20.73
C LEU A 84 -9.35 8.66 -19.26
N ALA A 85 -9.88 9.84 -18.94
CA ALA A 85 -10.29 10.19 -17.58
C ALA A 85 -11.37 9.24 -17.05
N THR A 86 -12.39 8.94 -17.87
CA THR A 86 -13.47 8.02 -17.52
C THR A 86 -12.93 6.59 -17.29
N LEU A 87 -12.10 6.10 -18.19
CA LEU A 87 -11.48 4.77 -18.12
C LEU A 87 -10.67 4.61 -16.85
N VAL A 88 -9.80 5.57 -16.58
CA VAL A 88 -8.87 5.54 -15.45
C VAL A 88 -9.61 5.69 -14.12
N LEU A 89 -10.66 6.51 -14.07
CA LEU A 89 -11.55 6.61 -12.92
C LEU A 89 -12.30 5.28 -12.66
N ALA A 90 -12.78 4.61 -13.70
CA ALA A 90 -13.41 3.30 -13.57
C ALA A 90 -12.41 2.25 -13.04
N ALA A 91 -11.18 2.28 -13.54
CA ALA A 91 -10.11 1.39 -13.08
C ALA A 91 -9.77 1.62 -11.60
N ALA A 92 -9.69 2.88 -11.14
CA ALA A 92 -9.45 3.22 -9.73
C ALA A 92 -10.52 2.65 -8.77
N ASN A 93 -11.76 2.53 -9.24
CA ASN A 93 -12.88 2.02 -8.46
C ASN A 93 -13.12 0.50 -8.65
N SER A 94 -12.30 -0.17 -9.45
CA SER A 94 -12.46 -1.61 -9.69
C SER A 94 -12.05 -2.44 -8.47
N THR A 95 -12.72 -3.57 -8.28
CA THR A 95 -12.60 -4.44 -7.09
C THR A 95 -11.29 -5.24 -7.00
N HIS A 96 -10.38 -5.09 -7.97
CA HIS A 96 -9.11 -5.84 -8.04
C HIS A 96 -8.01 -5.26 -7.13
N HIS A 97 -8.28 -4.11 -6.49
CA HIS A 97 -7.35 -3.43 -5.61
C HIS A 97 -7.39 -4.00 -4.20
N HIS A 98 -6.22 -4.23 -3.60
CA HIS A 98 -6.15 -4.67 -2.21
C HIS A 98 -6.71 -3.55 -1.29
N PRO A 99 -7.70 -3.83 -0.41
CA PRO A 99 -8.42 -2.80 0.33
C PRO A 99 -7.53 -1.97 1.28
N ALA A 100 -6.34 -2.45 1.63
CA ALA A 100 -5.38 -1.70 2.43
C ALA A 100 -4.60 -0.63 1.65
N HIS A 101 -4.62 -0.66 0.31
CA HIS A 101 -3.90 0.30 -0.55
C HIS A 101 -4.80 0.76 -1.71
N PRO A 102 -5.73 1.70 -1.45
CA PRO A 102 -6.62 2.22 -2.48
C PRO A 102 -5.82 2.93 -3.57
N LEU A 103 -6.21 2.72 -4.84
CA LEU A 103 -5.60 3.40 -5.96
C LEU A 103 -6.11 4.83 -6.05
N ARG A 104 -5.21 5.81 -5.98
CA ARG A 104 -5.53 7.22 -6.17
C ARG A 104 -5.00 7.66 -7.52
N ILE A 105 -5.88 8.24 -8.33
CA ILE A 105 -5.52 8.74 -9.66
C ILE A 105 -5.96 10.19 -9.82
N GLN A 106 -5.10 10.98 -10.44
CA GLN A 106 -5.38 12.36 -10.83
C GLN A 106 -5.04 12.56 -12.30
N THR A 107 -5.92 13.23 -13.03
CA THR A 107 -5.74 13.54 -14.46
C THR A 107 -5.74 15.04 -14.66
N VAL A 108 -4.82 15.54 -15.50
CA VAL A 108 -4.76 16.94 -15.93
C VAL A 108 -4.62 16.94 -17.44
N HIS A 109 -5.51 17.64 -18.14
CA HIS A 109 -5.43 17.83 -19.58
C HIS A 109 -5.11 19.30 -19.90
N ASP A 110 -4.14 19.50 -20.77
CA ASP A 110 -3.71 20.77 -21.32
C ASP A 110 -4.16 20.81 -22.78
N GLU A 111 -5.29 21.47 -23.03
CA GLU A 111 -5.92 21.54 -24.35
C GLU A 111 -5.08 22.31 -25.36
N GLU A 112 -4.42 23.40 -24.93
CA GLU A 112 -3.57 24.19 -25.83
C GLU A 112 -2.38 23.38 -26.36
N ARG A 113 -1.87 22.45 -25.54
CA ARG A 113 -0.73 21.59 -25.89
C ARG A 113 -1.12 20.18 -26.33
N ASN A 114 -2.43 19.89 -26.43
CA ASN A 114 -2.96 18.55 -26.67
C ASN A 114 -2.25 17.49 -25.82
N ARG A 115 -2.15 17.72 -24.51
CA ARG A 115 -1.32 16.88 -23.64
C ARG A 115 -2.04 16.52 -22.35
N MET A 116 -2.02 15.25 -22.01
CA MET A 116 -2.60 14.72 -20.78
C MET A 116 -1.51 14.22 -19.84
N LYS A 117 -1.64 14.54 -18.55
CA LYS A 117 -0.85 13.98 -17.45
C LYS A 117 -1.75 13.17 -16.53
N ILE A 118 -1.33 11.96 -16.20
CA ILE A 118 -2.00 11.07 -15.26
C ILE A 118 -1.03 10.77 -14.13
N VAL A 119 -1.45 11.00 -12.89
CA VAL A 119 -0.67 10.70 -11.68
C VAL A 119 -1.37 9.57 -10.94
N ILE A 120 -0.68 8.46 -10.74
CA ILE A 120 -1.21 7.24 -10.11
C ILE A 120 -0.40 6.95 -8.85
N LEU A 121 -1.10 6.70 -7.76
CA LEU A 121 -0.53 6.33 -6.46
C LEU A 121 -1.26 5.08 -5.95
N GLY A 122 -0.52 3.99 -5.71
CA GLY A 122 -1.11 2.75 -5.19
C GLY A 122 -0.18 1.55 -5.25
N GLY A 123 -0.75 0.34 -5.13
CA GLY A 123 0.01 -0.91 -5.19
C GLY A 123 0.51 -1.24 -6.60
N ALA A 124 1.59 -2.02 -6.70
CA ALA A 124 2.23 -2.33 -7.99
C ALA A 124 1.31 -3.02 -9.02
N SER A 125 0.56 -4.06 -8.61
CA SER A 125 -0.33 -4.80 -9.52
C SER A 125 -1.44 -3.90 -10.08
N ALA A 126 -2.07 -3.14 -9.19
CA ALA A 126 -3.09 -2.17 -9.51
C ALA A 126 -2.62 -1.12 -10.51
N THR A 127 -1.44 -0.54 -10.27
CA THR A 127 -0.84 0.42 -11.19
C THR A 127 -0.55 -0.23 -12.55
N ALA A 128 -0.05 -1.46 -12.58
CA ALA A 128 0.20 -2.18 -13.83
C ALA A 128 -1.09 -2.41 -14.64
N ASP A 129 -2.18 -2.80 -13.99
CA ASP A 129 -3.49 -2.98 -14.64
C ASP A 129 -3.96 -1.68 -15.30
N VAL A 130 -3.82 -0.54 -14.62
CA VAL A 130 -4.15 0.77 -15.20
C VAL A 130 -3.27 1.11 -16.39
N LEU A 131 -1.96 0.86 -16.29
CA LEU A 131 -1.04 1.14 -17.39
C LEU A 131 -1.38 0.30 -18.63
N HIS A 132 -1.73 -0.98 -18.45
CA HIS A 132 -2.20 -1.83 -19.54
C HIS A 132 -3.51 -1.34 -20.17
N LEU A 133 -4.45 -0.82 -19.36
CA LEU A 133 -5.69 -0.23 -19.87
C LEU A 133 -5.43 1.05 -20.68
N VAL A 134 -4.53 1.91 -20.21
CA VAL A 134 -4.13 3.13 -20.94
C VAL A 134 -3.47 2.75 -22.26
N ASP A 135 -2.51 1.83 -22.22
CA ASP A 135 -1.80 1.33 -23.40
C ASP A 135 -2.78 0.73 -24.44
N ALA A 136 -3.70 -0.13 -24.03
CA ALA A 136 -4.69 -0.74 -24.93
C ALA A 136 -5.63 0.28 -25.61
N VAL A 137 -5.90 1.42 -24.96
CA VAL A 137 -6.71 2.50 -25.54
C VAL A 137 -5.89 3.40 -26.48
N LEU A 138 -4.58 3.49 -26.28
CA LEU A 138 -3.67 4.28 -27.11
C LEU A 138 -3.15 3.49 -28.33
N ASP A 139 -2.82 2.21 -28.17
CA ASP A 139 -2.32 1.32 -29.23
C ASP A 139 -3.43 0.82 -30.17
N GLY A 140 -4.69 0.96 -29.77
CA GLY A 140 -5.81 0.39 -30.50
C GLY A 140 -6.15 1.14 -31.78
N ASP A 141 -6.04 0.43 -32.90
CA ASP A 141 -6.87 0.45 -34.13
C ASP A 141 -8.41 0.42 -33.86
N ASN A 142 -8.86 0.76 -32.65
CA ASN A 142 -10.25 0.70 -32.18
C ASN A 142 -11.14 1.84 -32.68
N GLY A 143 -10.69 2.65 -33.65
CA GLY A 143 -11.49 3.73 -34.25
C GLY A 143 -12.02 4.77 -33.27
N LEU A 144 -11.59 4.75 -32.01
CA LEU A 144 -12.10 5.64 -30.98
C LEU A 144 -11.40 7.01 -31.08
N LEU A 145 -10.10 7.09 -31.35
CA LEU A 145 -9.39 8.37 -31.41
C LEU A 145 -9.68 9.21 -32.66
N THR A 146 -10.28 8.63 -33.70
CA THR A 146 -10.68 9.36 -34.92
C THR A 146 -12.16 9.68 -34.88
N GLY A 147 -12.51 10.88 -34.40
CA GLY A 147 -13.77 11.50 -34.82
C GLY A 147 -13.71 11.69 -36.34
N GLU A 148 -14.57 11.00 -37.07
CA GLU A 148 -14.77 11.21 -38.50
C GLU A 148 -15.17 12.68 -38.74
N ALA A 149 -14.23 13.48 -39.22
CA ALA A 149 -14.55 14.68 -39.99
C ALA A 149 -14.99 14.22 -41.39
N GLY A 150 -16.22 13.71 -41.48
CA GLY A 150 -16.92 13.43 -42.73
C GLY A 150 -17.85 14.60 -43.05
N ASP A 151 -17.32 15.60 -43.73
CA ASP A 151 -18.06 16.69 -44.36
C ASP A 151 -18.93 16.11 -45.49
N ALA A 152 -20.25 16.30 -45.41
CA ALA A 152 -21.21 16.09 -46.50
C ALA A 152 -22.43 17.02 -46.31
#